data_AF-A0A6I2FMC8-F1
#
_entry.id   AF-A0A6I2FMC8-F1
#
_cell.length_a   1.000
_cell.length_b   1.000
_cell.length_c   1.000
_cell.angle_alpha   90.00
_cell.angle_beta   90.00
_cell.angle_gamma   90.00
#
_symmetry.space_group_name_H-M   'P 1'
#
loop_
_entity.id
_entity.type
_entity.pdbx_description
1 polymer ?
#
loop_
_entity_poly.entity_id
_entity_poly.type
_entity_poly.pdbx_seq_one_letter_code
_entity_poly.pdbx_strand_id
1 'polypeptide(L)'
;MGTGTLALRTFFARIWSYLGKNRRTAIPVAALATLGLVVAVAASWGITSSPRTTETQLTSSVTECHDMVTISVAGRNDTPVSGTTAMLVDANGNELPAALSGDHKSEWLDPVVNAGSNAVGSDSNAAIYIAYPANLNSEEAAVTAGVDNTKRVMREIASVCPNTKFSIVGYSEGSDVVRRVAMQVGNQNAGADGKYDIVDPDKVLGVVILADPGRKAGDGTFIGAQDPNHPDNFDTNYGGKGAGGQGALPDTGGDFGKLNGKIASFCSDGDLTCSAPQNISLLQLAINVGRQINVDALQNDGLTPATGQDVAVKLGSIALNAFQYIGSNPNWMKSDETFLSVLLKVSAPGYKPGATTAAPVAAADNIATNDMSPLAYLPQKVFNEIVGLIVTNTNTIPVILSDPYQQTLGPDHTGHHFDYWKDADQSNGKPLTSAEYAAAWLTHLAQQAQKGEPVTTTAKPEPADLAAAYKAAKPETGVTTANVTTTPSSTTTTSKTSGTTTTAPTTPGSTTTAPTTTAPTTTVPTTVAPTTTDPAAAAAPTTTVPTTVAPTTVAPTTTVAPTTTPPVTTTISGH
;
A
#
# COMPACT_ATOMS: atom_id res chain seq x y z
N MET A 1 -5.28 -39.95 20.18
CA MET A 1 -5.53 -38.65 20.84
C MET A 1 -4.32 -38.31 21.69
N GLY A 2 -3.67 -37.16 21.47
CA GLY A 2 -2.59 -36.68 22.33
C GLY A 2 -1.23 -36.48 21.65
N THR A 3 -1.13 -35.54 20.71
CA THR A 3 0.14 -34.88 20.32
C THR A 3 -0.05 -33.45 19.78
N GLY A 4 -1.25 -33.09 19.30
CA GLY A 4 -1.54 -31.72 18.82
C GLY A 4 -1.70 -30.64 19.89
N THR A 5 -1.88 -31.01 21.17
CA THR A 5 -2.16 -30.05 22.25
C THR A 5 -0.90 -29.46 22.90
N LEU A 6 0.28 -29.98 22.59
CA LEU A 6 1.54 -29.55 23.22
C LEU A 6 2.18 -28.35 22.50
N ALA A 7 2.07 -28.29 21.16
CA ALA A 7 2.64 -27.19 20.35
C ALA A 7 1.91 -25.85 20.57
N LEU A 8 0.60 -25.88 20.78
CA LEU A 8 -0.21 -24.68 21.05
C LEU A 8 0.06 -24.12 22.46
N ARG A 9 0.32 -24.99 23.46
CA ARG A 9 0.66 -24.56 24.83
C ARG A 9 2.06 -23.94 24.93
N THR A 10 3.02 -24.39 24.14
CA THR A 10 4.36 -23.79 24.09
C THR A 10 4.39 -22.43 23.40
N PHE A 11 3.47 -22.18 22.45
CA PHE A 11 3.30 -20.88 21.80
C PHE A 11 2.75 -19.82 22.77
N PHE A 12 1.73 -20.15 23.56
CA PHE A 12 1.17 -19.23 24.56
C PHE A 12 2.06 -19.03 25.81
N ALA A 13 2.82 -20.05 26.24
CA ALA A 13 3.68 -19.95 27.43
C ALA A 13 4.89 -19.00 27.23
N ARG A 14 5.37 -18.82 26.00
CA ARG A 14 6.49 -17.90 25.70
C ARG A 14 6.06 -16.44 25.63
N ILE A 15 4.82 -16.16 25.22
CA ILE A 15 4.24 -14.79 25.22
C ILE A 15 4.04 -14.29 26.66
N TRP A 16 3.55 -15.15 27.56
CA TRP A 16 3.35 -14.78 28.97
C TRP A 16 4.65 -14.57 29.76
N SER A 17 5.75 -15.20 29.35
CA SER A 17 7.06 -15.03 30.02
C SER A 17 7.73 -13.68 29.70
N TYR A 18 7.25 -12.97 28.67
CA TYR A 18 7.77 -11.64 28.29
C TYR A 18 6.98 -10.50 28.94
N LEU A 19 5.69 -10.72 29.26
CA LEU A 19 4.80 -9.72 29.89
C LEU A 19 4.98 -9.57 31.41
N GLY A 20 5.79 -10.41 32.05
CA GLY A 20 6.03 -10.38 33.50
C GLY A 20 7.10 -9.38 33.98
N LYS A 21 7.80 -8.65 33.09
CA LYS A 21 8.99 -7.88 33.49
C LYS A 21 8.84 -6.36 33.63
N ASN A 22 7.76 -5.74 33.15
CA ASN A 22 7.63 -4.27 33.15
C ASN A 22 6.35 -3.74 33.82
N ARG A 23 6.04 -4.18 35.04
CA ARG A 23 5.07 -3.50 35.90
C ARG A 23 5.77 -2.72 37.02
N ARG A 24 6.18 -1.47 36.74
CA ARG A 24 6.34 -0.41 37.74
C ARG A 24 6.19 0.96 37.09
N THR A 25 5.04 1.60 37.26
CA THR A 25 4.89 2.95 37.84
C THR A 25 3.41 3.29 37.96
N ALA A 26 3.01 3.64 39.18
CA ALA A 26 1.68 4.12 39.53
C ALA A 26 1.64 5.65 39.40
N ILE A 27 0.54 6.18 38.86
CA ILE A 27 0.20 7.60 38.87
C ILE A 27 -0.56 7.92 40.16
N PRO A 28 -0.34 9.09 40.79
CA PRO A 28 -1.38 9.73 41.56
C PRO A 28 -1.77 11.10 40.97
N VAL A 29 -3.08 11.28 40.82
CA VAL A 29 -3.77 12.55 40.53
C VAL A 29 -4.07 13.27 41.84
N ALA A 30 -3.79 14.58 41.92
CA ALA A 30 -4.39 15.55 42.85
C ALA A 30 -4.10 16.98 42.32
N ALA A 31 -5.05 17.74 41.76
CA ALA A 31 -6.12 18.54 42.39
C ALA A 31 -5.71 19.97 42.83
N LEU A 32 -6.02 20.95 41.95
CA LEU A 32 -6.66 22.28 42.12
C LEU A 32 -6.20 23.37 43.11
N ALA A 33 -6.33 24.62 42.61
CA ALA A 33 -6.51 25.95 43.25
C ALA A 33 -5.21 26.73 43.61
N THR A 34 -5.04 28.06 43.42
CA THR A 34 -5.91 29.25 43.53
C THR A 34 -5.34 30.51 42.83
N LEU A 35 -6.26 31.38 42.36
CA LEU A 35 -6.33 32.87 42.29
C LEU A 35 -5.10 33.80 42.48
N GLY A 36 -5.06 34.89 41.69
CA GLY A 36 -4.39 36.15 42.08
C GLY A 36 -4.31 37.27 41.01
N LEU A 37 -5.35 38.11 40.93
CA LEU A 37 -5.46 39.35 40.13
C LEU A 37 -4.55 40.49 40.64
N VAL A 38 -3.95 41.28 39.73
CA VAL A 38 -3.63 42.71 39.97
C VAL A 38 -3.90 43.53 38.70
N VAL A 39 -4.73 44.57 38.84
CA VAL A 39 -5.06 45.61 37.85
C VAL A 39 -4.56 46.96 38.37
N ALA A 40 -3.92 47.76 37.50
CA ALA A 40 -3.87 49.24 37.53
C ALA A 40 -3.27 49.70 36.17
N VAL A 41 -4.03 50.19 35.18
CA VAL A 41 -4.65 51.52 35.00
C VAL A 41 -3.66 52.70 35.01
N ALA A 42 -3.29 53.16 33.81
CA ALA A 42 -3.08 54.54 33.35
C ALA A 42 -2.34 54.46 31.99
N ALA A 43 -2.63 55.17 30.90
CA ALA A 43 -3.57 56.23 30.63
C ALA A 43 -3.92 56.15 29.13
N SER A 44 -5.17 56.51 28.83
CA SER A 44 -5.68 56.86 27.52
C SER A 44 -4.76 57.85 26.79
N TRP A 45 -4.54 57.65 25.49
CA TRP A 45 -4.70 58.62 24.38
C TRP A 45 -4.92 57.82 23.10
N GLY A 46 -5.92 58.22 22.31
CA GLY A 46 -6.46 57.42 21.22
C GLY A 46 -5.54 57.35 20.00
N ILE A 47 -5.38 56.14 19.47
CA ILE A 47 -5.32 55.87 18.04
C ILE A 47 -6.11 54.58 17.84
N THR A 48 -7.13 54.65 16.98
CA THR A 48 -7.88 53.50 16.48
C THR A 48 -6.97 52.69 15.57
N SER A 49 -6.23 51.77 16.16
CA SER A 49 -5.62 50.66 15.46
C SER A 49 -5.55 49.54 16.46
N SER A 50 -6.60 48.70 16.49
CA SER A 50 -6.45 47.36 17.06
C SER A 50 -5.16 46.80 16.48
N PRO A 51 -4.21 46.31 17.30
CA PRO A 51 -3.14 45.51 16.75
C PRO A 51 -3.85 44.34 16.05
N ARG A 52 -3.91 44.36 14.72
CA ARG A 52 -3.96 43.12 13.98
C ARG A 52 -2.65 42.46 14.36
N THR A 53 -2.69 41.60 15.37
CA THR A 53 -1.96 40.36 15.30
C THR A 53 -2.48 39.72 14.01
N THR A 54 -1.84 40.05 12.90
CA THR A 54 -1.76 39.10 11.81
C THR A 54 -1.07 37.93 12.47
N GLU A 55 -1.86 36.98 12.99
CA GLU A 55 -1.43 35.62 12.87
C GLU A 55 -1.17 35.50 11.36
N THR A 56 0.09 35.59 10.96
CA THR A 56 0.60 34.73 9.90
C THR A 56 0.29 33.31 10.35
N GLN A 57 -1.00 32.96 10.27
CA GLN A 57 -1.49 31.66 10.59
C GLN A 57 -0.90 30.80 9.49
N LEU A 58 -0.13 29.82 9.93
CA LEU A 58 0.58 28.84 9.14
C LEU A 58 -0.43 27.91 8.46
N THR A 59 -1.32 28.47 7.62
CA THR A 59 -2.32 27.75 6.85
C THR A 59 -2.01 28.00 5.39
N SER A 60 -1.30 27.05 4.79
CA SER A 60 -1.15 26.98 3.35
C SER A 60 -2.52 26.78 2.71
N SER A 61 -2.82 27.60 1.71
CA SER A 61 -4.14 27.66 1.08
C SER A 61 -4.05 27.11 -0.34
N VAL A 62 -5.10 26.42 -0.80
CA VAL A 62 -5.21 26.00 -2.21
C VAL A 62 -5.29 27.17 -3.20
N THR A 63 -5.38 28.41 -2.71
CA THR A 63 -5.28 29.63 -3.51
C THR A 63 -3.86 29.97 -3.96
N GLU A 64 -2.84 29.33 -3.38
CA GLU A 64 -1.47 29.43 -3.85
C GLU A 64 -1.28 28.48 -5.04
N CYS A 65 -1.34 29.04 -6.25
CA CYS A 65 -1.25 28.23 -7.46
C CYS A 65 0.20 27.85 -7.78
N HIS A 66 0.39 26.58 -8.08
CA HIS A 66 1.64 25.99 -8.55
C HIS A 66 1.50 25.49 -10.00
N ASP A 67 2.61 25.43 -10.74
CA ASP A 67 2.62 24.83 -12.07
C ASP A 67 2.28 23.34 -11.99
N MET A 68 2.84 22.64 -10.99
CA MET A 68 2.52 21.26 -10.66
C MET A 68 2.29 21.07 -9.16
N VAL A 69 1.36 20.18 -8.80
CA VAL A 69 1.18 19.68 -7.44
C VAL A 69 1.38 18.17 -7.43
N THR A 70 2.28 17.70 -6.57
CA THR A 70 2.50 16.26 -6.32
C THR A 70 1.61 15.81 -5.17
N ILE A 71 0.56 15.05 -5.49
CA ILE A 71 -0.38 14.45 -4.55
C ILE A 71 0.25 13.19 -3.95
N SER A 72 0.51 13.19 -2.65
CA SER A 72 1.22 12.12 -1.94
C SER A 72 0.25 11.39 -1.01
N VAL A 73 0.12 10.08 -1.16
CA VAL A 73 -0.68 9.23 -0.28
C VAL A 73 0.22 8.19 0.35
N ALA A 74 0.60 8.46 1.59
CA ALA A 74 1.51 7.62 2.34
C ALA A 74 0.81 6.36 2.88
N GLY A 75 1.62 5.45 3.43
CA GLY A 75 1.14 4.21 4.02
C GLY A 75 0.59 4.37 5.44
N ARG A 76 0.32 3.22 6.06
CA ARG A 76 -0.18 3.12 7.43
C ARG A 76 0.67 3.92 8.41
N ASN A 77 0.02 4.72 9.26
CA ASN A 77 0.64 5.59 10.28
C ASN A 77 1.61 6.68 9.76
N ASP A 78 1.58 7.01 8.46
CA ASP A 78 2.49 7.99 7.85
C ASP A 78 1.72 9.16 7.20
N THR A 79 0.57 9.52 7.76
CA THR A 79 -0.32 10.55 7.20
C THR A 79 -0.49 11.76 8.13
N PRO A 80 -0.77 12.95 7.59
CA PRO A 80 -1.12 14.12 8.40
C PRO A 80 -2.31 13.85 9.31
N VAL A 81 -2.29 14.44 10.51
CA VAL A 81 -3.38 14.29 11.49
C VAL A 81 -3.91 15.67 11.85
N SER A 82 -5.22 15.87 11.64
CA SER A 82 -5.90 17.12 11.99
C SER A 82 -5.73 17.44 13.48
N GLY A 83 -5.47 18.71 13.78
CA GLY A 83 -5.18 19.19 15.14
C GLY A 83 -3.72 19.02 15.60
N THR A 84 -2.90 18.23 14.90
CA THR A 84 -1.45 18.12 15.17
C THR A 84 -0.58 18.56 14.01
N THR A 85 -1.09 18.45 12.78
CA THR A 85 -0.44 18.92 11.55
C THR A 85 -1.14 20.18 11.07
N ALA A 86 -0.39 21.14 10.52
CA ALA A 86 -0.97 22.28 9.84
C ALA A 86 -1.63 21.81 8.52
N MET A 87 -2.95 21.84 8.51
CA MET A 87 -3.76 21.35 7.39
C MET A 87 -3.98 22.47 6.35
N LEU A 88 -4.08 22.06 5.08
CA LEU A 88 -4.50 22.93 3.99
C LEU A 88 -5.91 23.46 4.23
N VAL A 89 -6.19 24.65 3.70
CA VAL A 89 -7.53 25.22 3.68
C VAL A 89 -8.02 25.45 2.25
N ASP A 90 -9.33 25.34 2.05
CA ASP A 90 -10.00 25.70 0.81
C ASP A 90 -10.09 27.23 0.62
N ALA A 91 -10.63 27.68 -0.52
CA ALA A 91 -10.78 29.11 -0.82
C ALA A 91 -11.67 29.89 0.17
N ASN A 92 -12.47 29.19 0.98
CA ASN A 92 -13.33 29.77 2.01
C ASN A 92 -12.70 29.67 3.42
N GLY A 93 -11.50 29.11 3.54
CA GLY A 93 -10.82 28.89 4.81
C GLY A 93 -11.28 27.63 5.56
N ASN A 94 -12.03 26.71 4.93
CA ASN A 94 -12.37 25.44 5.57
C ASN A 94 -11.21 24.46 5.44
N GLU A 95 -10.96 23.68 6.50
CA GLU A 95 -9.93 22.65 6.49
C GLU A 95 -10.17 21.59 5.40
N LEU A 96 -9.10 21.28 4.68
CA LEU A 96 -9.00 20.19 3.73
C LEU A 96 -8.21 19.03 4.34
N PRO A 97 -8.51 17.79 3.96
CA PRO A 97 -7.82 16.61 4.47
C PRO A 97 -6.46 16.42 3.77
N ALA A 98 -5.60 17.44 3.82
CA ALA A 98 -4.24 17.40 3.29
C ALA A 98 -3.33 18.42 3.99
N ALA A 99 -2.02 18.22 3.92
CA ALA A 99 -1.01 19.14 4.44
C ALA A 99 0.14 19.30 3.43
N LEU A 100 0.89 20.41 3.46
CA LEU A 100 2.12 20.52 2.67
C LEU A 100 3.21 19.58 3.24
N SER A 101 4.16 19.18 2.40
CA SER A 101 5.36 18.45 2.84
C SER A 101 6.31 19.27 3.74
N GLY A 102 6.07 20.57 3.88
CA GLY A 102 6.68 21.40 4.92
C GLY A 102 6.13 21.10 6.32
N ASP A 103 4.86 20.73 6.40
CA ASP A 103 4.09 20.56 7.64
C ASP A 103 3.94 19.09 8.06
N HIS A 104 4.05 18.16 7.11
CA HIS A 104 4.12 16.71 7.34
C HIS A 104 5.43 16.14 6.82
N LYS A 105 5.98 15.13 7.51
CA LYS A 105 7.19 14.42 7.10
C LYS A 105 6.91 12.94 6.96
N SER A 106 7.40 12.35 5.88
CA SER A 106 7.33 10.93 5.59
C SER A 106 8.73 10.42 5.27
N GLU A 107 9.19 9.44 6.04
CA GLU A 107 10.48 8.75 5.78
C GLU A 107 10.53 8.19 4.35
N TRP A 108 9.38 7.72 3.85
CA TRP A 108 9.27 6.97 2.62
C TRP A 108 9.03 7.85 1.41
N LEU A 109 8.05 8.75 1.48
CA LEU A 109 7.65 9.54 0.33
C LEU A 109 8.43 10.83 0.18
N ASP A 110 8.98 11.44 1.23
CA ASP A 110 9.72 12.71 1.11
C ASP A 110 10.86 12.66 0.09
N PRO A 111 11.70 11.60 0.02
CA PRO A 111 12.75 11.48 -0.99
C PRO A 111 12.23 11.46 -2.44
N VAL A 112 10.98 11.04 -2.64
CA VAL A 112 10.36 10.91 -3.95
C VAL A 112 9.61 12.19 -4.33
N VAL A 113 8.72 12.66 -3.45
CA VAL A 113 7.73 13.71 -3.78
C VAL A 113 8.32 15.12 -3.71
N ASN A 114 9.36 15.33 -2.90
CA ASN A 114 10.01 16.65 -2.79
C ASN A 114 11.08 16.88 -3.87
N ALA A 115 11.46 15.85 -4.65
CA ALA A 115 12.49 15.96 -5.68
C ALA A 115 12.17 17.03 -6.74
N GLY A 116 10.89 17.17 -7.12
CA GLY A 116 10.43 18.21 -8.03
C GLY A 116 10.64 19.62 -7.46
N SER A 117 10.15 19.87 -6.23
CA SER A 117 10.26 21.16 -5.55
C SER A 117 11.71 21.57 -5.32
N ASN A 118 12.60 20.61 -5.04
CA ASN A 118 14.03 20.84 -4.90
C ASN A 118 14.71 21.28 -6.21
N ALA A 119 14.13 20.93 -7.37
CA ALA A 119 14.67 21.26 -8.68
C ALA A 119 14.11 22.56 -9.27
N VAL A 120 12.79 22.77 -9.17
CA VAL A 120 12.09 23.92 -9.80
C VAL A 120 11.68 25.02 -8.82
N GLY A 121 11.86 24.80 -7.51
CA GLY A 121 11.40 25.68 -6.44
C GLY A 121 9.98 25.35 -5.97
N SER A 122 9.71 25.61 -4.69
CA SER A 122 8.41 25.36 -4.04
C SER A 122 7.25 26.16 -4.64
N ASP A 123 7.55 27.31 -5.26
CA ASP A 123 6.53 28.13 -5.92
C ASP A 123 6.00 27.45 -7.20
N SER A 124 6.83 26.67 -7.88
CA SER A 124 6.48 26.00 -9.13
C SER A 124 5.98 24.57 -8.92
N ASN A 125 6.55 23.82 -7.97
CA ASN A 125 6.05 22.51 -7.56
C ASN A 125 5.83 22.43 -6.05
N ALA A 126 4.65 22.00 -5.63
CA ALA A 126 4.36 21.69 -4.23
C ALA A 126 4.03 20.20 -4.04
N ALA A 127 4.58 19.57 -3.01
CA ALA A 127 4.17 18.25 -2.57
C ALA A 127 3.15 18.38 -1.43
N ILE A 128 2.02 17.70 -1.57
CA ILE A 128 0.97 17.65 -0.55
C ILE A 128 0.75 16.21 -0.09
N TYR A 129 0.48 16.01 1.19
CA TYR A 129 0.14 14.72 1.78
C TYR A 129 -1.35 14.65 2.07
N ILE A 130 -2.02 13.58 1.64
CA ILE A 130 -3.43 13.35 1.93
C ILE A 130 -3.58 12.77 3.34
N ALA A 131 -4.42 13.40 4.14
CA ALA A 131 -4.85 12.87 5.43
C ALA A 131 -5.98 11.87 5.23
N TYR A 132 -5.84 10.68 5.79
CA TYR A 132 -6.87 9.66 5.84
C TYR A 132 -6.59 8.70 7.00
N PRO A 133 -7.50 7.78 7.36
CA PRO A 133 -7.33 6.97 8.57
C PRO A 133 -6.05 6.13 8.62
N ALA A 134 -5.54 5.67 7.48
CA ALA A 134 -4.28 4.94 7.34
C ALA A 134 -4.07 3.84 8.40
N ASN A 135 -5.08 2.98 8.58
CA ASN A 135 -5.13 1.96 9.63
C ASN A 135 -5.97 0.73 9.23
N LEU A 136 -5.83 -0.36 10.02
CA LEU A 136 -6.48 -1.64 9.76
C LEU A 136 -7.69 -1.89 10.67
N ASN A 137 -8.30 -0.84 11.24
CA ASN A 137 -9.58 -0.99 11.97
C ASN A 137 -10.73 -1.38 11.02
N SER A 138 -10.62 -0.94 9.76
CA SER A 138 -11.37 -1.40 8.59
C SER A 138 -10.61 -0.86 7.39
N GLU A 139 -9.65 -1.63 6.89
CA GLU A 139 -8.73 -1.21 5.82
C GLU A 139 -9.49 -0.67 4.61
N GLU A 140 -10.56 -1.34 4.19
CA GLU A 140 -11.36 -0.89 3.05
C GLU A 140 -12.02 0.48 3.30
N ALA A 141 -12.47 0.75 4.53
CA ALA A 141 -13.05 2.04 4.88
C ALA A 141 -11.99 3.14 4.94
N ALA A 142 -10.79 2.82 5.43
CA ALA A 142 -9.65 3.73 5.43
C ALA A 142 -9.26 4.10 3.98
N VAL A 143 -9.07 3.10 3.12
CA VAL A 143 -8.77 3.30 1.70
C VAL A 143 -9.87 4.10 0.99
N THR A 144 -11.14 3.79 1.24
CA THR A 144 -12.26 4.56 0.65
C THR A 144 -12.22 6.03 1.06
N ALA A 145 -11.98 6.32 2.35
CA ALA A 145 -11.82 7.69 2.82
C ALA A 145 -10.60 8.37 2.19
N GLY A 146 -9.48 7.65 2.02
CA GLY A 146 -8.31 8.13 1.29
C GLY A 146 -8.64 8.53 -0.14
N VAL A 147 -9.33 7.65 -0.88
CA VAL A 147 -9.76 7.91 -2.28
C VAL A 147 -10.64 9.15 -2.36
N ASP A 148 -11.62 9.28 -1.47
CA ASP A 148 -12.53 10.43 -1.45
C ASP A 148 -11.83 11.73 -1.05
N ASN A 149 -10.92 11.68 -0.07
CA ASN A 149 -10.11 12.83 0.34
C ASN A 149 -9.17 13.29 -0.77
N THR A 150 -8.46 12.37 -1.43
CA THR A 150 -7.59 12.68 -2.57
C THR A 150 -8.38 13.36 -3.69
N LYS A 151 -9.52 12.80 -4.11
CA LYS A 151 -10.38 13.42 -5.14
C LYS A 151 -10.91 14.78 -4.72
N ARG A 152 -11.30 14.96 -3.45
CA ARG A 152 -11.74 16.25 -2.93
C ARG A 152 -10.63 17.29 -3.06
N VAL A 153 -9.44 16.99 -2.55
CA VAL A 153 -8.31 17.93 -2.58
C VAL A 153 -7.92 18.28 -4.02
N MET A 154 -7.84 17.30 -4.92
CA MET A 154 -7.55 17.55 -6.33
C MET A 154 -8.61 18.44 -7.00
N ARG A 155 -9.91 18.23 -6.72
CA ARG A 155 -11.00 19.07 -7.22
C ARG A 155 -10.89 20.51 -6.74
N GLU A 156 -10.64 20.70 -5.45
CA GLU A 156 -10.51 22.03 -4.86
C GLU A 156 -9.36 22.79 -5.50
N ILE A 157 -8.17 22.16 -5.61
CA ILE A 157 -7.00 22.77 -6.28
C ILE A 157 -7.31 23.09 -7.75
N ALA A 158 -7.88 22.14 -8.51
CA ALA A 158 -8.19 22.37 -9.92
C ALA A 158 -9.26 23.45 -10.13
N SER A 159 -10.18 23.64 -9.18
CA SER A 159 -11.21 24.66 -9.26
C SER A 159 -10.66 26.08 -9.06
N VAL A 160 -9.66 26.22 -8.17
CA VAL A 160 -9.03 27.51 -7.84
C VAL A 160 -7.87 27.83 -8.78
N CYS A 161 -7.09 26.81 -9.15
CA CYS A 161 -5.91 26.89 -9.99
C CYS A 161 -6.07 25.98 -11.23
N PRO A 162 -6.89 26.38 -12.23
CA PRO A 162 -7.25 25.53 -13.37
C PRO A 162 -6.07 25.17 -14.29
N ASN A 163 -4.95 25.89 -14.17
CA ASN A 163 -3.75 25.61 -14.95
C ASN A 163 -2.83 24.57 -14.32
N THR A 164 -2.95 24.35 -13.01
CA THR A 164 -2.12 23.42 -12.23
C THR A 164 -2.19 22.01 -12.80
N LYS A 165 -1.01 21.39 -12.92
CA LYS A 165 -0.83 19.99 -13.28
C LYS A 165 -0.67 19.13 -12.04
N PHE A 166 -0.90 17.83 -12.16
CA PHE A 166 -0.82 16.90 -11.05
C PHE A 166 0.13 15.75 -11.36
N SER A 167 0.91 15.34 -10.36
CA SER A 167 1.41 13.98 -10.24
C SER A 167 0.79 13.34 -9.01
N ILE A 168 0.70 12.01 -8.98
CA ILE A 168 0.08 11.27 -7.87
C ILE A 168 1.01 10.14 -7.45
N VAL A 169 1.37 10.06 -6.17
CA VAL A 169 2.34 9.12 -5.63
C VAL A 169 1.73 8.38 -4.45
N GLY A 170 1.73 7.05 -4.50
CA GLY A 170 1.21 6.20 -3.43
C GLY A 170 2.21 5.15 -2.99
N TYR A 171 2.25 4.84 -1.70
CA TYR A 171 3.07 3.77 -1.13
C TYR A 171 2.29 2.94 -0.11
N SER A 172 2.50 1.62 -0.10
CA SER A 172 1.88 0.70 0.87
C SER A 172 0.34 0.76 0.81
N GLU A 173 -0.36 0.96 1.92
CA GLU A 173 -1.82 1.17 1.93
C GLU A 173 -2.26 2.35 1.02
N GLY A 174 -1.47 3.43 0.98
CA GLY A 174 -1.73 4.58 0.10
C GLY A 174 -1.57 4.26 -1.39
N SER A 175 -0.92 3.15 -1.74
CA SER A 175 -0.81 2.69 -3.12
C SER A 175 -2.13 2.14 -3.67
N ASP A 176 -2.98 1.50 -2.84
CA ASP A 176 -4.35 1.11 -3.23
C ASP A 176 -5.23 2.35 -3.43
N VAL A 177 -5.10 3.35 -2.55
CA VAL A 177 -5.77 4.64 -2.70
C VAL A 177 -5.42 5.27 -4.05
N VAL A 178 -4.13 5.41 -4.35
CA VAL A 178 -3.66 6.03 -5.59
C VAL A 178 -4.06 5.23 -6.81
N ARG A 179 -3.99 3.89 -6.76
CA ARG A 179 -4.47 3.04 -7.86
C ARG A 179 -5.93 3.33 -8.18
N ARG A 180 -6.80 3.33 -7.16
CA ARG A 180 -8.24 3.57 -7.33
C ARG A 180 -8.53 4.99 -7.80
N VAL A 181 -7.81 5.99 -7.30
CA VAL A 181 -7.90 7.38 -7.77
C VAL A 181 -7.50 7.46 -9.24
N ALA A 182 -6.36 6.88 -9.63
CA ALA A 182 -5.87 6.91 -11.00
C ALA A 182 -6.83 6.20 -11.97
N MET A 183 -7.38 5.03 -11.59
CA MET A 183 -8.41 4.37 -12.39
C MET A 183 -9.67 5.23 -12.53
N GLN A 184 -10.15 5.88 -11.46
CA GLN A 184 -11.32 6.77 -11.53
C GLN A 184 -11.04 8.00 -12.39
N VAL A 185 -9.87 8.61 -12.24
CA VAL A 185 -9.47 9.76 -13.05
C VAL A 185 -9.30 9.38 -14.51
N GLY A 186 -8.68 8.24 -14.82
CA GLY A 186 -8.42 7.86 -16.20
C GLY A 186 -9.64 7.37 -16.98
N ASN A 187 -10.66 6.83 -16.29
CA ASN A 187 -11.85 6.25 -16.92
C ASN A 187 -13.12 7.11 -16.84
N GLN A 188 -13.09 8.26 -16.14
CA GLN A 188 -14.22 9.21 -16.18
C GLN A 188 -14.39 9.81 -17.58
N ASN A 189 -15.62 10.22 -17.87
CA ASN A 189 -15.94 10.99 -19.07
C ASN A 189 -16.18 12.45 -18.68
N ALA A 190 -15.91 13.37 -19.61
CA ALA A 190 -16.35 14.73 -19.45
C ALA A 190 -17.89 14.78 -19.44
N GLY A 191 -18.45 15.58 -18.54
CA GLY A 191 -19.86 15.92 -18.50
C GLY A 191 -20.29 16.72 -19.74
N ALA A 192 -21.58 16.99 -19.85
CA ALA A 192 -22.14 17.74 -20.98
C ALA A 192 -21.60 19.18 -21.10
N ASP A 193 -21.07 19.73 -20.02
CA ASP A 193 -20.41 21.04 -19.95
C ASP A 193 -18.90 20.98 -20.27
N GLY A 194 -18.39 19.81 -20.65
CA GLY A 194 -16.98 19.57 -20.94
C GLY A 194 -16.10 19.46 -19.70
N LYS A 195 -16.67 19.46 -18.49
CA LYS A 195 -15.90 19.35 -17.23
C LYS A 195 -15.83 17.91 -16.75
N TYR A 196 -14.78 17.60 -16.01
CA TYR A 196 -14.60 16.31 -15.38
C TYR A 196 -15.00 16.36 -13.91
N ASP A 197 -15.54 15.26 -13.40
CA ASP A 197 -16.02 15.18 -12.01
C ASP A 197 -14.87 15.33 -10.99
N ILE A 198 -13.69 14.80 -11.31
CA ILE A 198 -12.51 14.83 -10.44
C ILE A 198 -11.52 15.90 -10.93
N VAL A 199 -10.78 15.59 -11.97
CA VAL A 199 -9.88 16.52 -12.69
C VAL A 199 -9.80 16.06 -14.13
N ASP A 200 -9.45 16.95 -15.06
CA ASP A 200 -9.14 16.55 -16.43
C ASP A 200 -7.97 15.55 -16.43
N PRO A 201 -8.10 14.35 -17.02
CA PRO A 201 -7.02 13.36 -17.07
C PRO A 201 -5.76 13.91 -17.75
N ASP A 202 -5.90 14.88 -18.67
CA ASP A 202 -4.77 15.53 -19.35
C ASP A 202 -3.98 16.49 -18.42
N LYS A 203 -4.50 16.76 -17.21
CA LYS A 203 -3.80 17.49 -16.15
C LYS A 203 -2.97 16.57 -15.26
N VAL A 204 -3.17 15.25 -15.31
CA VAL A 204 -2.34 14.28 -14.59
C VAL A 204 -1.16 13.85 -15.47
N LEU A 205 0.05 14.23 -15.04
CA LEU A 205 1.28 14.04 -15.81
C LEU A 205 1.95 12.70 -15.54
N GLY A 206 1.79 12.15 -14.34
CA GLY A 206 2.39 10.87 -13.96
C GLY A 206 1.81 10.34 -12.65
N VAL A 207 1.71 9.02 -12.56
CA VAL A 207 1.27 8.30 -11.36
C VAL A 207 2.34 7.28 -10.98
N VAL A 208 2.83 7.38 -9.74
CA VAL A 208 3.78 6.45 -9.14
C VAL A 208 3.07 5.64 -8.08
N ILE A 209 3.17 4.32 -8.16
CA ILE A 209 2.57 3.38 -7.21
C ILE A 209 3.68 2.44 -6.74
N LEU A 210 4.10 2.61 -5.48
CA LEU A 210 5.08 1.76 -4.82
C LEU A 210 4.33 0.69 -4.00
N ALA A 211 4.63 -0.58 -4.22
CA ALA A 211 3.94 -1.72 -3.58
C ALA A 211 2.46 -1.88 -3.96
N ASP A 212 2.13 -1.71 -5.25
CA ASP A 212 0.76 -1.78 -5.80
C ASP A 212 0.05 -3.13 -5.53
N PRO A 213 -0.96 -3.18 -4.65
CA PRO A 213 -1.65 -4.41 -4.29
C PRO A 213 -2.69 -4.85 -5.33
N GLY A 214 -3.05 -3.99 -6.28
CA GLY A 214 -4.02 -4.31 -7.31
C GLY A 214 -3.40 -4.78 -8.62
N ARG A 215 -2.06 -4.88 -8.70
CA ARG A 215 -1.35 -5.32 -9.90
C ARG A 215 -1.79 -6.72 -10.33
N LYS A 216 -1.99 -6.95 -11.63
CA LYS A 216 -2.31 -8.28 -12.17
C LYS A 216 -1.04 -9.09 -12.43
N ALA A 217 -1.19 -10.41 -12.46
CA ALA A 217 -0.10 -11.29 -12.87
C ALA A 217 0.34 -10.98 -14.30
N GLY A 218 1.64 -10.74 -14.48
CA GLY A 218 2.23 -10.41 -15.77
C GLY A 218 2.15 -8.92 -16.16
N ASP A 219 1.54 -8.06 -15.36
CA ASP A 219 1.68 -6.61 -15.56
C ASP A 219 3.16 -6.23 -15.42
N GLY A 220 3.65 -5.43 -16.37
CA GLY A 220 4.95 -4.78 -16.26
C GLY A 220 4.90 -3.57 -15.32
N THR A 221 6.06 -2.96 -15.08
CA THR A 221 6.19 -1.76 -14.25
C THR A 221 5.46 -0.56 -14.84
N PHE A 222 5.53 -0.37 -16.16
CA PHE A 222 4.91 0.79 -16.83
C PHE A 222 3.61 0.38 -17.53
N ILE A 223 2.49 0.58 -16.83
CA ILE A 223 1.19 0.05 -17.27
C ILE A 223 0.64 0.92 -18.41
N GLY A 224 0.36 0.26 -19.54
CA GLY A 224 -0.19 0.89 -20.73
C GLY A 224 0.81 1.74 -21.54
N ALA A 225 2.10 1.73 -21.17
CA ALA A 225 3.15 2.42 -21.92
C ALA A 225 3.46 1.71 -23.24
N GLN A 226 3.93 2.49 -24.21
CA GLN A 226 4.34 1.98 -25.52
C GLN A 226 5.63 1.16 -25.42
N ASP A 227 6.57 1.61 -24.58
CA ASP A 227 7.76 0.86 -24.20
C ASP A 227 7.58 0.30 -22.78
N PRO A 228 7.77 -1.01 -22.54
CA PRO A 228 7.60 -1.60 -21.22
C PRO A 228 8.70 -1.21 -20.22
N ASN A 229 9.73 -0.45 -20.62
CA ASN A 229 10.89 -0.09 -19.78
C ASN A 229 10.83 1.32 -19.20
N HIS A 230 9.87 2.16 -19.62
CA HIS A 230 9.70 3.52 -19.10
C HIS A 230 8.28 4.07 -19.40
N PRO A 231 7.79 5.12 -18.71
CA PRO A 231 6.52 5.73 -19.07
C PRO A 231 6.66 6.55 -20.36
N ASP A 232 5.55 6.79 -21.05
CA ASP A 232 5.53 7.40 -22.39
C ASP A 232 6.18 8.79 -22.41
N ASN A 233 6.18 9.51 -21.30
CA ASN A 233 6.71 10.87 -21.19
C ASN A 233 8.06 10.94 -20.44
N PHE A 234 8.83 9.85 -20.41
CA PHE A 234 10.15 9.83 -19.79
C PHE A 234 11.05 8.79 -20.46
N ASP A 235 11.89 9.23 -21.39
CA ASP A 235 12.79 8.36 -22.16
C ASP A 235 14.05 8.02 -21.35
N THR A 236 13.87 7.30 -20.25
CA THR A 236 14.95 6.72 -19.45
C THR A 236 14.55 5.34 -19.00
N ASN A 237 15.29 4.32 -19.42
CA ASN A 237 14.98 2.95 -19.06
C ASN A 237 15.17 2.72 -17.55
N TYR A 238 14.17 2.12 -16.92
CA TYR A 238 14.22 1.69 -15.53
C TYR A 238 15.20 0.53 -15.32
N GLY A 239 15.15 -0.46 -16.22
CA GLY A 239 15.98 -1.64 -16.18
C GLY A 239 15.59 -2.66 -15.10
N GLY A 240 16.35 -3.75 -15.03
CA GLY A 240 16.09 -4.86 -14.11
C GLY A 240 14.97 -5.80 -14.56
N LYS A 241 14.77 -6.86 -13.78
CA LYS A 241 13.68 -7.82 -13.98
C LYS A 241 12.47 -7.39 -13.16
N GLY A 242 11.29 -7.35 -13.78
CA GLY A 242 10.04 -7.11 -13.05
C GLY A 242 9.75 -8.20 -12.02
N ALA A 243 9.09 -7.81 -10.93
CA ALA A 243 8.66 -8.75 -9.88
C ALA A 243 7.69 -9.81 -10.43
N GLY A 244 7.76 -11.01 -9.87
CA GLY A 244 6.83 -12.08 -10.20
C GLY A 244 5.44 -11.88 -9.57
N GLY A 245 4.55 -12.86 -9.79
CA GLY A 245 3.26 -12.90 -9.10
C GLY A 245 2.30 -11.77 -9.46
N GLN A 246 1.38 -11.50 -8.54
CA GLN A 246 0.31 -10.50 -8.62
C GLN A 246 0.18 -9.76 -7.29
N GLY A 247 -0.56 -8.65 -7.26
CA GLY A 247 -0.88 -7.99 -6.02
C GLY A 247 -1.84 -8.79 -5.13
N ALA A 248 -1.79 -8.51 -3.82
CA ALA A 248 -2.60 -9.18 -2.80
C ALA A 248 -4.09 -8.85 -2.88
N LEU A 249 -4.46 -7.78 -3.57
CA LEU A 249 -5.82 -7.27 -3.75
C LEU A 249 -6.21 -7.27 -5.25
N PRO A 250 -6.24 -8.43 -5.93
CA PRO A 250 -6.51 -8.49 -7.36
C PRO A 250 -7.91 -7.96 -7.75
N ASP A 251 -8.84 -7.86 -6.80
CA ASP A 251 -10.16 -7.26 -6.97
C ASP A 251 -10.13 -5.74 -7.11
N THR A 252 -9.04 -5.08 -6.73
CA THR A 252 -8.81 -3.64 -6.96
C THR A 252 -8.06 -3.37 -8.27
N GLY A 253 -7.85 -4.40 -9.09
CA GLY A 253 -7.21 -4.30 -10.40
C GLY A 253 -8.14 -3.76 -11.50
N GLY A 254 -7.58 -3.00 -12.45
CA GLY A 254 -8.34 -2.43 -13.56
C GLY A 254 -7.44 -1.76 -14.61
N ASP A 255 -8.07 -1.22 -15.64
CA ASP A 255 -7.39 -0.39 -16.66
C ASP A 255 -7.33 1.07 -16.19
N PHE A 256 -6.27 1.80 -16.55
CA PHE A 256 -6.08 3.20 -16.15
C PHE A 256 -6.62 4.22 -17.18
N GLY A 257 -7.31 3.76 -18.22
CA GLY A 257 -7.96 4.61 -19.22
C GLY A 257 -6.98 5.60 -19.86
N LYS A 258 -7.33 6.89 -19.82
CA LYS A 258 -6.49 7.98 -20.36
C LYS A 258 -5.14 8.16 -19.64
N LEU A 259 -4.93 7.52 -18.50
CA LEU A 259 -3.65 7.56 -17.79
C LEU A 259 -2.71 6.39 -18.16
N ASN A 260 -3.15 5.43 -18.99
CA ASN A 260 -2.24 4.43 -19.55
C ASN A 260 -1.04 5.11 -20.23
N GLY A 261 0.15 4.57 -19.99
CA GLY A 261 1.42 5.17 -20.42
C GLY A 261 1.98 6.24 -19.47
N LYS A 262 1.21 6.64 -18.45
CA LYS A 262 1.63 7.56 -17.38
C LYS A 262 1.60 6.89 -15.99
N ILE A 263 1.65 5.57 -15.93
CA ILE A 263 1.63 4.80 -14.68
C ILE A 263 2.97 4.08 -14.50
N ALA A 264 3.61 4.25 -13.35
CA ALA A 264 4.72 3.43 -12.89
C ALA A 264 4.31 2.68 -11.61
N SER A 265 4.01 1.39 -11.76
CA SER A 265 3.67 0.45 -10.68
C SER A 265 4.91 -0.36 -10.30
N PHE A 266 5.69 0.17 -9.37
CA PHE A 266 6.91 -0.49 -8.88
C PHE A 266 6.56 -1.56 -7.87
N CYS A 267 7.20 -2.72 -8.02
CA CYS A 267 7.07 -3.82 -7.09
C CYS A 267 8.44 -4.47 -6.87
N SER A 268 8.82 -4.61 -5.61
CA SER A 268 10.00 -5.37 -5.21
C SER A 268 9.69 -6.86 -5.21
N ASP A 269 10.61 -7.68 -5.73
CA ASP A 269 10.42 -9.13 -5.69
C ASP A 269 10.43 -9.60 -4.23
N GLY A 270 9.44 -10.43 -3.87
CA GLY A 270 9.26 -10.89 -2.49
C GLY A 270 8.40 -9.99 -1.59
N ASP A 271 8.02 -8.76 -2.00
CA ASP A 271 7.02 -7.97 -1.29
C ASP A 271 5.63 -8.56 -1.56
N LEU A 272 5.07 -9.34 -0.62
CA LEU A 272 3.80 -10.04 -0.86
C LEU A 272 2.59 -9.09 -0.99
N THR A 273 2.74 -7.80 -0.73
CA THR A 273 1.71 -6.79 -1.04
C THR A 273 1.45 -6.74 -2.53
N CYS A 274 2.52 -6.73 -3.34
CA CYS A 274 2.44 -6.60 -4.80
C CYS A 274 2.96 -7.85 -5.55
N SER A 275 3.78 -8.70 -4.94
CA SER A 275 4.42 -9.90 -5.52
C SER A 275 3.90 -11.18 -4.86
N ALA A 276 2.60 -11.26 -4.60
CA ALA A 276 1.97 -12.46 -4.09
C ALA A 276 1.95 -13.56 -5.17
N PRO A 277 2.31 -14.81 -4.83
CA PRO A 277 2.14 -15.94 -5.73
C PRO A 277 0.67 -16.12 -6.14
N GLN A 278 0.44 -16.54 -7.38
CA GLN A 278 -0.90 -16.95 -7.83
C GLN A 278 -1.34 -18.23 -7.10
N ASN A 279 -2.61 -18.62 -7.24
CA ASN A 279 -3.14 -19.86 -6.64
C ASN A 279 -2.97 -19.89 -5.11
N ILE A 280 -3.45 -18.83 -4.46
CA ILE A 280 -3.50 -18.65 -3.01
C ILE A 280 -4.94 -18.41 -2.50
N SER A 281 -5.95 -19.00 -3.13
CA SER A 281 -7.37 -18.65 -2.93
C SER A 281 -7.86 -18.65 -1.48
N LEU A 282 -7.41 -19.58 -0.63
CA LEU A 282 -7.78 -19.57 0.79
C LEU A 282 -7.15 -18.39 1.54
N LEU A 283 -5.91 -18.02 1.20
CA LEU A 283 -5.27 -16.83 1.75
C LEU A 283 -5.95 -15.56 1.23
N GLN A 284 -6.34 -15.52 -0.05
CA GLN A 284 -7.11 -14.43 -0.63
C GLN A 284 -8.46 -14.24 0.08
N LEU A 285 -9.14 -15.34 0.42
CA LEU A 285 -10.38 -15.27 1.20
C LEU A 285 -10.12 -14.67 2.59
N ALA A 286 -9.02 -15.06 3.26
CA ALA A 286 -8.63 -14.49 4.54
C ALA A 286 -8.31 -12.98 4.43
N ILE A 287 -7.63 -12.56 3.36
CA ILE A 287 -7.35 -11.14 3.06
C ILE A 287 -8.67 -10.36 2.88
N ASN A 288 -9.59 -10.88 2.08
CA ASN A 288 -10.91 -10.25 1.86
C ASN A 288 -11.68 -10.06 3.17
N VAL A 289 -11.62 -11.03 4.08
CA VAL A 289 -12.22 -10.92 5.42
C VAL A 289 -11.45 -9.90 6.27
N GLY A 290 -10.12 -9.96 6.28
CA GLY A 290 -9.23 -9.10 7.05
C GLY A 290 -9.48 -7.61 6.78
N ARG A 291 -9.66 -7.23 5.52
CA ARG A 291 -9.93 -5.85 5.09
C ARG A 291 -11.23 -5.25 5.64
N GLN A 292 -12.12 -6.10 6.15
CA GLN A 292 -13.47 -5.72 6.58
C GLN A 292 -13.68 -5.82 8.09
N ILE A 293 -12.66 -6.24 8.83
CA ILE A 293 -12.69 -6.38 10.29
C ILE A 293 -11.65 -5.45 10.93
N ASN A 294 -11.76 -5.28 12.24
CA ASN A 294 -10.76 -4.55 13.00
C ASN A 294 -9.52 -5.42 13.30
N VAL A 295 -8.57 -5.42 12.37
CA VAL A 295 -7.31 -6.19 12.48
C VAL A 295 -6.40 -5.58 13.53
N ASP A 296 -6.35 -4.26 13.68
CA ASP A 296 -5.54 -3.60 14.71
C ASP A 296 -5.98 -4.03 16.12
N ALA A 297 -7.28 -4.03 16.40
CA ALA A 297 -7.84 -4.50 17.67
C ALA A 297 -7.64 -6.02 17.83
N LEU A 298 -7.80 -6.81 16.77
CA LEU A 298 -7.55 -8.26 16.83
C LEU A 298 -6.07 -8.56 17.14
N GLN A 299 -5.15 -7.78 16.59
CA GLN A 299 -3.72 -7.91 16.85
C GLN A 299 -3.35 -7.48 18.26
N ASN A 300 -3.91 -6.37 18.75
CA ASN A 300 -3.58 -5.80 20.05
C ASN A 300 -4.27 -6.53 21.22
N ASP A 301 -5.56 -6.83 21.08
CA ASP A 301 -6.41 -7.35 22.15
C ASP A 301 -6.74 -8.85 22.01
N GLY A 302 -6.45 -9.45 20.85
CA GLY A 302 -6.81 -10.83 20.53
C GLY A 302 -8.30 -11.02 20.26
N LEU A 303 -8.75 -12.27 20.28
CA LEU A 303 -10.16 -12.62 20.07
C LEU A 303 -10.95 -12.42 21.38
N THR A 304 -11.46 -11.20 21.55
CA THR A 304 -12.35 -10.81 22.65
C THR A 304 -13.82 -10.99 22.23
N PRO A 305 -14.81 -10.84 23.14
CA PRO A 305 -16.21 -10.83 22.72
C PRO A 305 -16.52 -9.76 21.66
N ALA A 306 -15.88 -8.59 21.72
CA ALA A 306 -16.10 -7.50 20.77
C ALA A 306 -15.49 -7.81 19.39
N THR A 307 -14.19 -8.18 19.35
CA THR A 307 -13.52 -8.52 18.09
C THR A 307 -14.05 -9.83 17.50
N GLY A 308 -14.43 -10.79 18.35
CA GLY A 308 -15.09 -12.03 17.94
C GLY A 308 -16.47 -11.81 17.35
N GLN A 309 -17.25 -10.85 17.88
CA GLN A 309 -18.53 -10.47 17.29
C GLN A 309 -18.35 -9.82 15.91
N ASP A 310 -17.37 -8.93 15.75
CA ASP A 310 -17.06 -8.29 14.46
C ASP A 310 -16.74 -9.35 13.38
N VAL A 311 -15.82 -10.26 13.70
CA VAL A 311 -15.47 -11.39 12.82
C VAL A 311 -16.71 -12.25 12.51
N ALA A 312 -17.51 -12.61 13.52
CA ALA A 312 -18.69 -13.45 13.33
C ALA A 312 -19.75 -12.79 12.43
N VAL A 313 -19.99 -11.49 12.59
CA VAL A 313 -20.94 -10.72 11.77
C VAL A 313 -20.47 -10.69 10.31
N LYS A 314 -19.18 -10.45 10.06
CA LYS A 314 -18.63 -10.42 8.69
C LYS A 314 -18.67 -11.79 8.03
N LEU A 315 -18.26 -12.85 8.72
CA LEU A 315 -18.36 -14.21 8.19
C LEU A 315 -19.81 -14.63 7.94
N GLY A 316 -20.74 -14.26 8.82
CA GLY A 316 -22.17 -14.51 8.65
C GLY A 316 -22.76 -13.79 7.43
N SER A 317 -22.37 -12.53 7.21
CA SER A 317 -22.76 -11.75 6.02
C SER A 317 -22.25 -12.39 4.73
N ILE A 318 -20.99 -12.81 4.69
CA ILE A 318 -20.38 -13.49 3.53
C ILE A 318 -21.11 -14.80 3.24
N ALA A 319 -21.41 -15.61 4.27
CA ALA A 319 -22.18 -16.84 4.09
C ALA A 319 -23.58 -16.58 3.53
N LEU A 320 -24.28 -15.57 4.05
CA LEU A 320 -25.60 -15.17 3.53
C LEU A 320 -25.52 -14.72 2.07
N ASN A 321 -24.53 -13.89 1.72
CA ASN A 321 -24.30 -13.45 0.35
C ASN A 321 -23.99 -14.61 -0.59
N ALA A 322 -23.23 -15.62 -0.15
CA ALA A 322 -22.95 -16.81 -0.93
C ALA A 322 -24.24 -17.60 -1.25
N PHE A 323 -25.08 -17.84 -0.24
CA PHE A 323 -26.36 -18.52 -0.45
C PHE A 323 -27.31 -17.72 -1.34
N GLN A 324 -27.34 -16.39 -1.20
CA GLN A 324 -28.15 -15.53 -2.05
C GLN A 324 -27.64 -15.52 -3.50
N TYR A 325 -26.32 -15.51 -3.71
CA TYR A 325 -25.70 -15.61 -5.03
C TYR A 325 -26.05 -16.94 -5.71
N ILE A 326 -25.89 -18.06 -5.01
CA ILE A 326 -26.21 -19.39 -5.54
C ILE A 326 -27.71 -19.51 -5.82
N GLY A 327 -28.56 -19.05 -4.90
CA GLY A 327 -30.02 -19.07 -5.06
C GLY A 327 -30.54 -18.21 -6.21
N SER A 328 -29.84 -17.13 -6.55
CA SER A 328 -30.16 -16.27 -7.71
C SER A 328 -29.55 -16.76 -9.02
N ASN A 329 -28.70 -17.78 -9.00
CA ASN A 329 -28.05 -18.35 -10.17
C ASN A 329 -28.51 -19.81 -10.39
N PRO A 330 -29.65 -20.06 -11.06
CA PRO A 330 -30.24 -21.39 -11.17
C PRO A 330 -29.36 -22.41 -11.91
N ASN A 331 -28.41 -21.92 -12.73
CA ASN A 331 -27.46 -22.76 -13.46
C ASN A 331 -26.15 -23.00 -12.70
N TRP A 332 -25.97 -22.49 -11.47
CA TRP A 332 -24.73 -22.67 -10.73
C TRP A 332 -24.40 -24.15 -10.49
N MET A 333 -25.39 -25.00 -10.21
CA MET A 333 -25.14 -26.45 -10.05
C MET A 333 -24.63 -27.11 -11.33
N LYS A 334 -24.97 -26.55 -12.50
CA LYS A 334 -24.50 -27.01 -13.81
C LYS A 334 -23.17 -26.36 -14.22
N SER A 335 -22.79 -25.25 -13.61
CA SER A 335 -21.57 -24.51 -13.96
C SER A 335 -20.33 -25.08 -13.27
N ASP A 336 -19.17 -24.75 -13.84
CA ASP A 336 -17.86 -25.09 -13.28
C ASP A 336 -17.43 -24.17 -12.12
N GLU A 337 -18.24 -23.17 -11.75
CA GLU A 337 -17.92 -22.23 -10.68
C GLU A 337 -17.97 -22.91 -9.31
N THR A 338 -16.83 -23.02 -8.62
CA THR A 338 -16.76 -23.66 -7.30
C THR A 338 -17.37 -22.80 -6.19
N PHE A 339 -17.72 -23.39 -5.06
CA PHE A 339 -18.18 -22.71 -3.85
C PHE A 339 -17.08 -21.80 -3.29
N LEU A 340 -15.81 -22.22 -3.35
CA LEU A 340 -14.68 -21.36 -2.99
C LEU A 340 -14.61 -20.13 -3.91
N SER A 341 -14.86 -20.27 -5.20
CA SER A 341 -14.96 -19.14 -6.14
C SER A 341 -16.12 -18.20 -5.78
N VAL A 342 -17.27 -18.74 -5.37
CA VAL A 342 -18.39 -17.93 -4.85
C VAL A 342 -17.98 -17.19 -3.58
N LEU A 343 -17.35 -17.86 -2.61
CA LEU A 343 -16.87 -17.23 -1.38
C LEU A 343 -15.88 -16.10 -1.66
N LEU A 344 -14.93 -16.29 -2.57
CA LEU A 344 -14.01 -15.24 -3.01
C LEU A 344 -14.75 -14.04 -3.60
N LYS A 345 -15.72 -14.28 -4.47
CA LYS A 345 -16.53 -13.24 -5.11
C LYS A 345 -17.35 -12.44 -4.10
N VAL A 346 -18.08 -13.12 -3.21
CA VAL A 346 -19.00 -12.47 -2.29
C VAL A 346 -18.34 -11.93 -1.02
N SER A 347 -17.08 -12.33 -0.76
CA SER A 347 -16.25 -11.76 0.29
C SER A 347 -15.50 -10.51 -0.14
N ALA A 348 -15.37 -10.23 -1.44
CA ALA A 348 -14.74 -9.00 -1.91
C ALA A 348 -15.46 -7.77 -1.30
N PRO A 349 -14.75 -6.78 -0.71
CA PRO A 349 -15.41 -5.67 -0.01
C PRO A 349 -16.35 -4.83 -0.89
N GLY A 350 -16.07 -4.75 -2.19
CA GLY A 350 -16.91 -4.07 -3.18
C GLY A 350 -18.15 -4.87 -3.63
N TYR A 351 -18.35 -6.10 -3.15
CA TYR A 351 -19.47 -6.94 -3.59
C TYR A 351 -20.82 -6.34 -3.19
N LYS A 352 -21.69 -6.14 -4.18
CA LYS A 352 -23.07 -5.68 -3.99
C LYS A 352 -24.04 -6.80 -4.37
N PRO A 353 -24.85 -7.32 -3.43
CA PRO A 353 -25.85 -8.34 -3.73
C PRO A 353 -26.82 -7.89 -4.83
N GLY A 354 -27.10 -8.76 -5.79
CA GLY A 354 -28.03 -8.49 -6.90
C GLY A 354 -27.46 -7.69 -8.07
N ALA A 355 -26.20 -7.25 -8.02
CA ALA A 355 -25.50 -6.60 -9.13
C ALA A 355 -24.94 -7.59 -10.18
N THR A 356 -25.63 -8.71 -10.41
CA THR A 356 -25.21 -9.69 -11.42
C THR A 356 -25.46 -9.16 -12.82
N THR A 357 -24.42 -8.62 -13.46
CA THR A 357 -24.22 -8.77 -14.90
C THR A 357 -23.92 -10.23 -15.20
N ALA A 358 -24.96 -11.06 -15.27
CA ALA A 358 -24.81 -12.31 -16.00
C ALA A 358 -24.55 -11.92 -17.46
N ALA A 359 -23.39 -12.27 -18.00
CA ALA A 359 -23.28 -12.40 -19.45
C ALA A 359 -24.44 -13.32 -19.88
N PRO A 360 -25.24 -12.95 -20.90
CA PRO A 360 -26.23 -13.87 -21.44
C PRO A 360 -25.44 -15.03 -22.04
N VAL A 361 -25.32 -16.13 -21.31
CA VAL A 361 -24.95 -17.41 -21.90
C VAL A 361 -26.02 -17.67 -22.93
N ALA A 362 -25.61 -17.76 -24.20
CA ALA A 362 -26.49 -17.92 -25.35
C ALA A 362 -27.62 -18.88 -25.00
N ALA A 363 -28.85 -18.45 -25.25
CA ALA A 363 -30.03 -19.27 -25.07
C ALA A 363 -29.78 -20.60 -25.78
N ALA A 364 -29.53 -21.65 -25.00
CA ALA A 364 -29.49 -22.99 -25.55
C ALA A 364 -30.89 -23.25 -26.10
N ASP A 365 -30.94 -23.55 -27.40
CA ASP A 365 -32.14 -23.84 -28.16
C ASP A 365 -33.09 -24.75 -27.38
N ASN A 366 -34.38 -24.46 -27.52
CA ASN A 366 -35.50 -25.20 -26.93
C ASN A 366 -35.29 -26.72 -27.00
N ILE A 367 -35.19 -27.38 -25.85
CA ILE A 367 -35.38 -28.84 -25.76
C ILE A 367 -36.35 -29.18 -24.64
N ALA A 368 -37.33 -29.99 -25.02
CA ALA A 368 -38.35 -30.63 -24.22
C ALA A 368 -37.81 -31.36 -22.97
N THR A 369 -38.61 -31.33 -21.90
CA THR A 369 -38.71 -32.32 -20.81
C THR A 369 -37.48 -33.19 -20.53
N ASN A 370 -36.64 -32.71 -19.62
CA ASN A 370 -36.01 -33.49 -18.55
C ASN A 370 -35.37 -32.49 -17.56
N ASP A 371 -36.17 -31.95 -16.63
CA ASP A 371 -35.65 -31.24 -15.46
C ASP A 371 -34.88 -32.25 -14.59
N MET A 372 -33.64 -32.55 -14.97
CA MET A 372 -32.74 -33.31 -14.11
C MET A 372 -32.61 -32.55 -12.80
N SER A 373 -32.90 -33.24 -11.69
CA SER A 373 -32.69 -32.70 -10.34
C SER A 373 -31.31 -32.06 -10.27
N PRO A 374 -31.14 -30.89 -9.61
CA PRO A 374 -29.83 -30.29 -9.38
C PRO A 374 -28.81 -31.27 -8.77
N LEU A 375 -29.29 -32.31 -8.10
CA LEU A 375 -28.49 -33.42 -7.56
C LEU A 375 -27.77 -34.25 -8.63
N ALA A 376 -28.25 -34.28 -9.87
CA ALA A 376 -27.59 -35.00 -10.97
C ALA A 376 -26.19 -34.43 -11.27
N TYR A 377 -25.98 -33.14 -11.01
CA TYR A 377 -24.69 -32.47 -11.18
C TYR A 377 -23.79 -32.57 -9.95
N LEU A 378 -24.31 -33.06 -8.80
CA LEU A 378 -23.59 -33.07 -7.53
C LEU A 378 -22.24 -33.83 -7.61
N PRO A 379 -22.13 -35.02 -8.24
CA PRO A 379 -20.84 -35.70 -8.36
C PRO A 379 -19.78 -34.87 -9.11
N GLN A 380 -20.16 -34.27 -10.25
CA GLN A 380 -19.27 -33.40 -11.02
C GLN A 380 -18.92 -32.13 -10.23
N LYS A 381 -19.88 -31.57 -9.50
CA LYS A 381 -19.67 -30.39 -8.66
C LYS A 381 -18.65 -30.68 -7.57
N VAL A 382 -18.82 -31.77 -6.82
CA VAL A 382 -17.86 -32.20 -5.78
C VAL A 382 -16.48 -32.44 -6.37
N PHE A 383 -16.38 -33.03 -7.56
CA PHE A 383 -15.11 -33.19 -8.25
C PHE A 383 -14.47 -31.83 -8.58
N ASN A 384 -15.24 -30.89 -9.15
CA ASN A 384 -14.78 -29.53 -9.45
C ASN A 384 -14.37 -28.76 -8.19
N GLU A 385 -15.06 -28.95 -7.05
CA GLU A 385 -14.65 -28.37 -5.75
C GLU A 385 -13.29 -28.89 -5.30
N ILE A 386 -13.06 -30.21 -5.36
CA ILE A 386 -11.80 -30.82 -4.91
C ILE A 386 -10.65 -30.40 -5.82
N VAL A 387 -10.83 -30.51 -7.14
CA VAL A 387 -9.81 -30.11 -8.12
C VAL A 387 -9.55 -28.61 -8.03
N GLY A 388 -10.60 -27.80 -7.97
CA GLY A 388 -10.52 -26.36 -7.81
C GLY A 388 -9.81 -25.94 -6.54
N LEU A 389 -10.09 -26.60 -5.41
CA LEU A 389 -9.40 -26.34 -4.14
C LEU A 389 -7.89 -26.62 -4.25
N ILE A 390 -7.49 -27.75 -4.85
CA ILE A 390 -6.08 -28.10 -5.01
C ILE A 390 -5.37 -27.11 -5.95
N VAL A 391 -5.93 -26.89 -7.14
CA VAL A 391 -5.30 -26.07 -8.19
C VAL A 391 -5.21 -24.61 -7.76
N THR A 392 -6.23 -24.07 -7.12
CA THR A 392 -6.25 -22.66 -6.72
C THR A 392 -5.51 -22.38 -5.40
N ASN A 393 -4.90 -23.39 -4.77
CA ASN A 393 -4.14 -23.26 -3.51
C ASN A 393 -2.75 -23.90 -3.55
N THR A 394 -2.20 -24.18 -4.74
CA THR A 394 -0.88 -24.80 -4.87
C THR A 394 0.23 -23.99 -4.18
N ASN A 395 0.07 -22.68 -4.05
CA ASN A 395 1.05 -21.81 -3.40
C ASN A 395 0.65 -21.35 -2.00
N THR A 396 -0.54 -21.70 -1.49
CA THR A 396 -1.00 -21.29 -0.15
C THR A 396 -0.09 -21.82 0.95
N ILE A 397 0.25 -23.11 0.92
CA ILE A 397 1.12 -23.72 1.94
C ILE A 397 2.56 -23.15 1.88
N PRO A 398 3.21 -23.06 0.70
CA PRO A 398 4.50 -22.39 0.57
C PRO A 398 4.52 -20.98 1.18
N VAL A 399 3.50 -20.15 0.91
CA VAL A 399 3.42 -18.78 1.44
C VAL A 399 3.28 -18.77 2.96
N ILE A 400 2.46 -19.64 3.55
CA ILE A 400 2.33 -19.71 5.01
C ILE A 400 3.63 -20.18 5.67
N LEU A 401 4.37 -21.07 5.02
CA LEU A 401 5.65 -21.58 5.52
C LEU A 401 6.82 -20.59 5.34
N SER A 402 6.68 -19.56 4.50
CA SER A 402 7.74 -18.57 4.23
C SER A 402 7.81 -17.42 5.24
N ASP A 403 7.01 -17.49 6.31
CA ASP A 403 6.81 -16.37 7.25
C ASP A 403 6.45 -15.07 6.50
N PRO A 404 5.23 -15.01 5.92
CA PRO A 404 4.87 -13.97 4.97
C PRO A 404 4.91 -12.57 5.58
N TYR A 405 4.70 -12.46 6.90
CA TYR A 405 4.83 -11.20 7.62
C TYR A 405 6.28 -10.76 7.70
N GLN A 406 7.21 -11.63 8.10
CA GLN A 406 8.63 -11.26 8.17
C GLN A 406 9.21 -10.95 6.79
N GLN A 407 8.84 -11.74 5.79
CA GLN A 407 9.25 -11.52 4.39
C GLN A 407 8.79 -10.15 3.87
N THR A 408 7.56 -9.74 4.20
CA THR A 408 6.98 -8.50 3.67
C THR A 408 7.33 -7.29 4.53
N LEU A 409 7.01 -7.36 5.83
CA LEU A 409 7.04 -6.25 6.79
C LEU A 409 8.04 -6.48 7.94
N GLY A 410 9.05 -7.32 7.77
CA GLY A 410 10.03 -7.66 8.81
C GLY A 410 10.50 -6.44 9.64
N PRO A 411 10.79 -6.64 10.94
CA PRO A 411 11.13 -5.57 11.87
C PRO A 411 12.33 -4.77 11.37
N ASP A 412 12.44 -3.52 11.82
CA ASP A 412 13.52 -2.61 11.42
C ASP A 412 13.67 -2.47 9.90
N HIS A 413 12.54 -2.50 9.18
CA HIS A 413 12.46 -2.34 7.73
C HIS A 413 13.25 -3.40 6.94
N THR A 414 13.35 -4.62 7.50
CA THR A 414 14.09 -5.74 6.88
C THR A 414 13.32 -6.49 5.81
N GLY A 415 11.99 -6.36 5.79
CA GLY A 415 11.13 -6.97 4.77
C GLY A 415 11.19 -6.27 3.41
N HIS A 416 10.79 -6.99 2.37
CA HIS A 416 10.85 -6.54 0.98
C HIS A 416 9.95 -5.35 0.67
N HIS A 417 8.96 -5.07 1.51
CA HIS A 417 8.10 -3.89 1.38
C HIS A 417 8.88 -2.57 1.45
N PHE A 418 10.08 -2.59 2.03
CA PHE A 418 10.94 -1.41 2.19
C PHE A 418 12.09 -1.38 1.18
N ASP A 419 12.13 -2.29 0.21
CA ASP A 419 13.26 -2.43 -0.73
C ASP A 419 13.32 -1.32 -1.79
N TYR A 420 12.23 -0.58 -2.03
CA TYR A 420 12.13 0.43 -3.10
C TYR A 420 13.18 1.55 -3.04
N TRP A 421 13.82 1.76 -1.89
CA TRP A 421 14.86 2.76 -1.65
C TRP A 421 16.29 2.17 -1.64
N LYS A 422 16.43 0.86 -1.89
CA LYS A 422 17.71 0.14 -1.87
C LYS A 422 17.82 -0.95 -2.95
N ASP A 423 16.84 -1.06 -3.84
CA ASP A 423 16.71 -2.08 -4.88
C ASP A 423 17.45 -1.75 -6.19
N ALA A 424 18.44 -0.87 -6.16
CA ALA A 424 19.32 -0.64 -7.30
C ALA A 424 20.20 -1.88 -7.55
N ASP A 425 20.35 -2.25 -8.81
CA ASP A 425 21.19 -3.36 -9.24
C ASP A 425 21.90 -3.02 -10.56
N GLN A 426 22.99 -2.26 -10.43
CA GLN A 426 23.81 -1.84 -11.57
C GLN A 426 24.37 -3.05 -12.35
N SER A 427 24.57 -4.19 -11.69
CA SER A 427 25.08 -5.40 -12.34
C SER A 427 24.08 -6.03 -13.30
N ASN A 428 22.78 -5.84 -13.03
CA ASN A 428 21.68 -6.33 -13.86
C ASN A 428 20.96 -5.20 -14.63
N GLY A 429 21.67 -4.10 -14.89
CA GLY A 429 21.18 -3.01 -15.74
C GLY A 429 20.10 -2.14 -15.10
N LYS A 430 19.99 -2.14 -13.77
CA LYS A 430 19.07 -1.29 -12.99
C LYS A 430 19.86 -0.30 -12.13
N PRO A 431 20.34 0.82 -12.69
CA PRO A 431 21.28 1.71 -11.99
C PRO A 431 20.64 2.58 -10.91
N LEU A 432 19.32 2.73 -10.91
CA LEU A 432 18.54 3.50 -9.94
C LEU A 432 17.67 2.57 -9.10
N THR A 433 17.46 2.95 -7.84
CA THR A 433 16.36 2.38 -7.04
C THR A 433 15.01 2.78 -7.63
N SER A 434 13.95 2.08 -7.26
CA SER A 434 12.57 2.44 -7.63
C SER A 434 12.22 3.87 -7.20
N ALA A 435 12.59 4.24 -5.98
CA ALA A 435 12.38 5.57 -5.44
C ALA A 435 13.18 6.65 -6.19
N GLU A 436 14.46 6.39 -6.51
CA GLU A 436 15.29 7.32 -7.30
C GLU A 436 14.76 7.52 -8.72
N TYR A 437 14.32 6.44 -9.38
CA TYR A 437 13.73 6.55 -10.70
C TYR A 437 12.43 7.36 -10.66
N ALA A 438 11.55 7.09 -9.69
CA ALA A 438 10.33 7.85 -9.49
C ALA A 438 10.63 9.34 -9.24
N ALA A 439 11.59 9.65 -8.37
CA ALA A 439 12.04 11.02 -8.10
C ALA A 439 12.53 11.72 -9.38
N ALA A 440 13.36 11.04 -10.19
CA ALA A 440 13.84 11.57 -11.46
C ALA A 440 12.72 11.90 -12.44
N TRP A 441 11.74 10.99 -12.56
CA TRP A 441 10.59 11.20 -13.41
C TRP A 441 9.73 12.38 -12.91
N LEU A 442 9.42 12.44 -11.62
CA LEU A 442 8.64 13.54 -11.05
C LEU A 442 9.35 14.90 -11.20
N THR A 443 10.67 14.94 -11.04
CA THR A 443 11.47 16.14 -11.32
C THR A 443 11.36 16.57 -12.78
N HIS A 444 11.44 15.63 -13.72
CA HIS A 444 11.26 15.92 -15.14
C HIS A 444 9.88 16.51 -15.44
N LEU A 445 8.82 15.94 -14.87
CA LEU A 445 7.46 16.46 -15.02
C LEU A 445 7.29 17.86 -14.43
N ALA A 446 7.90 18.12 -13.26
CA ALA A 446 7.89 19.44 -12.63
C ALA A 446 8.52 20.51 -13.53
N GLN A 447 9.67 20.20 -14.15
CA GLN A 447 10.33 21.13 -15.06
C GLN A 447 9.53 21.40 -16.34
N GLN A 448 8.88 20.38 -16.90
CA GLN A 448 8.00 20.57 -18.06
C GLN A 448 6.80 21.46 -17.71
N ALA A 449 6.19 21.22 -16.55
CA ALA A 449 5.10 22.05 -16.04
C ALA A 449 5.53 23.51 -15.85
N GLN A 450 6.70 23.75 -15.25
CA GLN A 450 7.27 25.09 -15.06
C GLN A 450 7.49 25.84 -16.38
N LYS A 451 7.95 25.14 -17.42
CA LYS A 451 8.18 25.74 -18.75
C LYS A 451 6.88 26.02 -19.51
N GLY A 452 5.73 25.51 -19.04
CA GLY A 452 4.46 25.55 -19.76
C GLY A 452 4.48 24.72 -21.04
N GLU A 453 5.45 23.80 -21.18
CA GLU A 453 5.57 22.94 -22.35
C GLU A 453 4.52 21.83 -22.30
N PRO A 454 3.92 21.43 -23.44
CA PRO A 454 3.11 20.23 -23.47
C PRO A 454 4.00 19.02 -23.12
N VAL A 455 3.53 18.18 -22.21
CA VAL A 455 4.23 16.94 -21.82
C VAL A 455 4.27 16.01 -23.03
N THR A 456 5.41 15.98 -23.73
CA THR A 456 5.58 15.20 -24.97
C THR A 456 6.01 13.77 -24.66
N THR A 457 5.52 12.82 -25.46
CA THR A 457 5.74 11.37 -25.27
C THR A 457 7.10 10.85 -25.79
N THR A 458 8.09 11.74 -25.95
CA THR A 458 9.43 11.39 -26.50
C THR A 458 10.56 12.25 -25.92
N ALA A 459 10.29 13.04 -24.87
CA ALA A 459 11.31 13.88 -24.28
C ALA A 459 12.31 13.05 -23.46
N LYS A 460 13.59 13.16 -23.83
CA LYS A 460 14.69 12.61 -23.05
C LYS A 460 14.96 13.54 -21.85
N PRO A 461 15.08 13.01 -20.62
CA PRO A 461 15.43 13.85 -19.49
C PRO A 461 16.81 14.49 -19.67
N GLU A 462 16.90 15.74 -19.26
CA GLU A 462 18.15 16.49 -19.28
C GLU A 462 19.11 15.90 -18.22
N PRO A 463 20.43 15.97 -18.40
CA PRO A 463 21.40 15.52 -17.39
C PRO A 463 21.18 16.13 -15.99
N ALA A 464 20.54 17.30 -15.92
CA ALA A 464 20.13 17.95 -14.67
C ALA A 464 19.00 17.20 -13.93
N ASP A 465 18.12 16.50 -14.64
CA ASP A 465 17.00 15.72 -14.07
C ASP A 465 17.53 14.55 -13.25
N LEU A 466 18.47 13.81 -13.85
CA LEU A 466 19.16 12.71 -13.20
C LEU A 466 20.00 13.21 -12.02
N ALA A 467 20.70 14.34 -12.16
CA ALA A 467 21.51 14.91 -11.09
C ALA A 467 20.69 15.41 -9.88
N ALA A 468 19.48 15.94 -10.11
CA ALA A 468 18.55 16.35 -9.06
C ALA A 468 17.97 15.12 -8.33
N ALA A 469 17.60 14.06 -9.05
CA ALA A 469 17.18 12.79 -8.47
C ALA A 469 18.28 12.17 -7.58
N TYR A 470 19.52 12.13 -8.07
CA TYR A 470 20.69 11.66 -7.32
C TYR A 470 21.01 12.52 -6.08
N LYS A 471 20.64 13.81 -6.07
CA LYS A 471 20.80 14.68 -4.89
C LYS A 471 19.69 14.49 -3.87
N ALA A 472 18.45 14.31 -4.33
CA ALA A 472 17.29 14.12 -3.45
C ALA A 472 17.27 12.74 -2.75
N ALA A 473 17.86 11.72 -3.39
CA ALA A 473 17.91 10.36 -2.84
C ALA A 473 19.10 10.08 -1.90
N LYS A 474 20.04 11.02 -1.74
CA LYS A 474 21.12 10.86 -0.77
C LYS A 474 20.58 11.12 0.65
N PRO A 475 20.69 10.17 1.59
CA PRO A 475 20.36 10.44 2.98
C PRO A 475 21.27 11.54 3.52
N GLU A 476 20.69 12.54 4.20
CA GLU A 476 21.47 13.46 5.03
C GLU A 476 22.03 12.68 6.23
N THR A 477 23.20 12.07 6.06
CA THR A 477 24.01 11.62 7.20
C THR A 477 24.60 12.85 7.88
N GLY A 478 23.79 13.53 8.67
CA GLY A 478 24.17 14.64 9.52
C GLY A 478 23.80 14.34 10.96
N VAL A 479 24.65 13.60 11.68
CA VAL A 479 24.65 13.64 13.15
C VAL A 479 25.13 15.04 13.53
N THR A 480 24.20 15.98 13.67
CA THR A 480 24.49 17.24 14.37
C THR A 480 24.65 16.90 15.83
N THR A 481 25.90 16.79 16.27
CA THR A 481 26.25 16.83 17.68
C THR A 481 25.83 18.20 18.21
N ALA A 482 24.69 18.26 18.88
CA ALA A 482 24.23 19.44 19.57
C ALA A 482 25.20 19.74 20.73
N ASN A 483 26.20 20.59 20.49
CA ASN A 483 26.93 21.22 21.57
C ASN A 483 26.08 22.38 22.09
N VAL A 484 25.38 22.11 23.19
CA VAL A 484 24.76 23.13 24.03
C VAL A 484 25.86 24.06 24.52
N THR A 485 25.85 25.32 24.08
CA THR A 485 26.54 26.40 24.78
C THR A 485 25.53 27.48 25.13
N THR A 486 25.36 27.63 26.43
CA THR A 486 24.48 28.56 27.12
C THR A 486 24.81 30.02 26.80
N THR A 487 23.75 30.80 26.61
CA THR A 487 23.62 32.26 26.47
C THR A 487 24.48 33.06 27.47
N PRO A 488 24.83 34.34 27.18
CA PRO A 488 23.88 35.41 27.46
C PRO A 488 23.80 36.54 26.41
N SER A 489 22.59 37.11 26.41
CA SER A 489 22.11 38.33 25.77
C SER A 489 23.01 39.55 25.91
N SER A 490 23.21 40.31 24.82
CA SER A 490 23.42 41.77 24.89
C SER A 490 23.12 42.48 23.56
N THR A 491 22.05 43.26 23.58
CA THR A 491 21.85 44.62 23.07
C THR A 491 22.62 45.12 21.83
N THR A 492 21.83 45.57 20.85
CA THR A 492 22.17 46.37 19.67
C THR A 492 22.89 47.69 20.00
N THR A 493 23.98 47.97 19.29
CA THR A 493 24.39 49.35 18.95
C THR A 493 25.14 49.39 17.62
N THR A 494 24.68 50.29 16.77
CA THR A 494 25.25 50.78 15.52
C THR A 494 26.69 51.27 15.65
N SER A 495 27.56 50.95 14.68
CA SER A 495 28.48 51.94 14.08
C SER A 495 29.21 51.42 12.84
N LYS A 496 29.55 52.41 12.02
CA LYS A 496 30.03 52.42 10.64
C LYS A 496 31.57 52.37 10.60
N THR A 497 32.12 52.00 9.44
CA THR A 497 33.37 52.52 8.79
C THR A 497 34.53 51.51 8.58
N SER A 498 35.05 51.54 7.35
CA SER A 498 36.37 51.16 6.78
C SER A 498 37.02 49.85 7.24
N GLY A 499 37.38 48.92 6.35
CA GLY A 499 38.32 49.12 5.23
C GLY A 499 39.74 48.84 5.74
N THR A 500 40.42 47.81 5.21
CA THR A 500 41.81 47.78 4.69
C THR A 500 42.28 46.33 4.54
N THR A 501 42.82 46.04 3.36
CA THR A 501 43.58 44.88 2.90
C THR A 501 44.84 44.63 3.75
N THR A 502 45.24 43.37 4.01
CA THR A 502 46.67 42.95 4.08
C THR A 502 46.79 41.43 3.92
N THR A 503 47.79 41.05 3.13
CA THR A 503 48.25 39.74 2.66
C THR A 503 49.00 38.89 3.71
N ALA A 504 48.84 37.55 3.56
CA ALA A 504 49.72 36.37 3.82
C ALA A 504 50.97 36.48 4.73
N PRO A 505 51.36 35.38 5.43
CA PRO A 505 52.31 34.44 4.81
C PRO A 505 52.16 32.94 5.15
N THR A 506 52.94 32.18 4.39
CA THR A 506 53.09 30.75 4.11
C THR A 506 53.90 29.89 5.13
N THR A 507 53.44 28.64 5.36
CA THR A 507 54.15 27.34 5.67
C THR A 507 55.03 27.20 6.94
N PRO A 508 55.48 25.99 7.38
CA PRO A 508 55.13 24.60 6.99
C PRO A 508 54.94 23.57 8.15
N GLY A 509 54.27 22.45 7.81
CA GLY A 509 54.62 21.06 8.18
C GLY A 509 54.74 20.61 9.64
N SER A 510 53.90 19.66 10.04
CA SER A 510 54.34 18.57 10.92
C SER A 510 53.62 17.25 10.58
N THR A 511 54.46 16.24 10.36
CA THR A 511 54.12 14.83 10.13
C THR A 511 54.00 14.16 11.49
N THR A 512 52.90 13.45 11.76
CA THR A 512 52.84 12.48 12.85
C THR A 512 52.18 11.19 12.36
N THR A 513 53.00 10.14 12.30
CA THR A 513 52.67 8.73 12.11
C THR A 513 51.66 8.22 13.14
N ALA A 514 50.65 7.48 12.67
CA ALA A 514 49.79 6.63 13.50
C ALA A 514 49.97 5.15 13.12
N PRO A 515 49.92 4.22 14.09
CA PRO A 515 50.47 2.87 13.97
C PRO A 515 49.57 1.91 13.19
N THR A 516 50.24 0.98 12.50
CA THR A 516 49.70 -0.20 11.83
C THR A 516 49.23 -1.23 12.87
N THR A 517 47.96 -1.64 12.79
CA THR A 517 47.46 -2.79 13.54
C THR A 517 46.98 -3.85 12.55
N THR A 518 47.64 -5.01 12.60
CA THR A 518 47.42 -6.18 11.77
C THR A 518 46.08 -6.83 12.11
N ALA A 519 45.21 -7.02 11.11
CA ALA A 519 43.96 -7.77 11.24
C ALA A 519 44.22 -9.29 11.16
N PRO A 520 43.50 -10.13 11.93
CA PRO A 520 43.68 -11.58 11.89
C PRO A 520 43.06 -12.20 10.63
N THR A 521 43.84 -13.09 10.02
CA THR A 521 43.50 -13.92 8.87
C THR A 521 42.46 -14.99 9.26
N THR A 522 41.29 -14.97 8.63
CA THR A 522 40.35 -16.10 8.68
C THR A 522 40.32 -16.76 7.30
N THR A 523 40.71 -18.03 7.27
CA THR A 523 40.72 -18.92 6.10
C THR A 523 39.28 -19.29 5.70
N VAL A 524 38.88 -18.95 4.49
CA VAL A 524 37.63 -19.39 3.85
C VAL A 524 37.84 -20.79 3.24
N PRO A 525 36.96 -21.78 3.49
CA PRO A 525 37.03 -23.06 2.80
C PRO A 525 36.52 -22.90 1.35
N THR A 526 37.33 -23.41 0.42
CA THR A 526 37.05 -23.45 -1.01
C THR A 526 35.98 -24.50 -1.30
N THR A 527 34.80 -24.09 -1.76
CA THR A 527 33.81 -25.00 -2.36
C THR A 527 33.91 -24.87 -3.88
N VAL A 528 34.17 -26.01 -4.52
CA VAL A 528 34.35 -26.16 -5.96
C VAL A 528 33.03 -25.92 -6.69
N ALA A 529 33.05 -25.11 -7.75
CA ALA A 529 31.92 -24.84 -8.63
C ALA A 529 31.48 -26.10 -9.39
N PRO A 530 30.17 -26.38 -9.55
CA PRO A 530 29.72 -27.38 -10.50
C PRO A 530 29.80 -26.83 -11.93
N THR A 531 30.49 -27.59 -12.77
CA THR A 531 30.61 -27.39 -14.21
C THR A 531 29.23 -27.39 -14.88
N THR A 532 28.96 -26.37 -15.69
CA THR A 532 27.82 -26.30 -16.60
C THR A 532 28.02 -27.28 -17.76
N THR A 533 27.13 -28.27 -17.88
CA THR A 533 26.93 -29.04 -19.12
C THR A 533 25.67 -28.55 -19.81
N ASP A 534 25.83 -28.05 -21.04
CA ASP A 534 24.75 -27.75 -22.00
C ASP A 534 23.80 -28.96 -22.18
N PRO A 535 22.47 -28.76 -22.20
CA PRO A 535 21.56 -29.71 -22.82
C PRO A 535 21.41 -29.36 -24.30
N ALA A 536 22.19 -30.06 -25.13
CA ALA A 536 21.86 -30.26 -26.53
C ALA A 536 20.54 -31.05 -26.66
N ALA A 537 19.81 -30.73 -27.74
CA ALA A 537 18.58 -31.32 -28.24
C ALA A 537 18.31 -32.79 -27.85
N ALA A 538 17.13 -33.04 -27.26
CA ALA A 538 16.57 -34.39 -27.13
C ALA A 538 15.04 -34.39 -27.40
N ALA A 539 14.73 -35.00 -28.54
CA ALA A 539 13.54 -35.76 -28.97
C ALA A 539 12.16 -35.59 -28.28
N ALA A 540 11.14 -35.51 -29.15
CA ALA A 540 9.72 -35.52 -28.85
C ALA A 540 9.27 -36.72 -27.99
N PRO A 541 8.27 -36.56 -27.10
CA PRO A 541 7.79 -37.65 -26.26
C PRO A 541 6.87 -38.62 -27.02
N THR A 542 7.24 -39.90 -26.98
CA THR A 542 6.45 -41.04 -27.46
C THR A 542 5.26 -41.30 -26.53
N THR A 543 4.06 -41.42 -27.10
CA THR A 543 2.82 -41.79 -26.41
C THR A 543 2.88 -43.24 -25.92
N THR A 544 2.72 -43.47 -24.62
CA THR A 544 2.40 -44.79 -24.05
C THR A 544 0.97 -44.78 -23.51
N VAL A 545 0.12 -45.61 -24.11
CA VAL A 545 -1.26 -45.88 -23.67
C VAL A 545 -1.24 -46.67 -22.35
N PRO A 546 -2.05 -46.34 -21.33
CA PRO A 546 -2.14 -47.15 -20.13
C PRO A 546 -3.05 -48.36 -20.33
N THR A 547 -2.52 -49.54 -19.97
CA THR A 547 -3.23 -50.81 -19.97
C THR A 547 -4.17 -50.90 -18.76
N THR A 548 -5.46 -51.18 -19.02
CA THR A 548 -6.50 -51.40 -18.01
C THR A 548 -6.24 -52.66 -17.18
N VAL A 549 -6.30 -52.53 -15.85
CA VAL A 549 -6.36 -53.68 -14.93
C VAL A 549 -7.80 -53.80 -14.42
N ALA A 550 -8.41 -54.99 -14.58
CA ALA A 550 -9.78 -55.26 -14.17
C ALA A 550 -9.94 -55.32 -12.63
N PRO A 551 -11.09 -54.87 -12.06
CA PRO A 551 -11.32 -54.92 -10.62
C PRO A 551 -11.74 -56.32 -10.14
N THR A 552 -11.10 -56.79 -9.08
CA THR A 552 -11.43 -58.01 -8.35
C THR A 552 -12.65 -57.78 -7.44
N THR A 553 -13.68 -58.61 -7.59
CA THR A 553 -14.90 -58.61 -6.78
C THR A 553 -14.63 -59.13 -5.36
N VAL A 554 -15.03 -58.38 -4.33
CA VAL A 554 -15.10 -58.85 -2.93
C VAL A 554 -16.57 -58.93 -2.51
N ALA A 555 -17.00 -60.08 -2.00
CA ALA A 555 -18.37 -60.36 -1.60
C ALA A 555 -18.78 -59.62 -0.30
N PRO A 556 -20.07 -59.27 -0.12
CA PRO A 556 -20.53 -58.51 1.04
C PRO A 556 -20.67 -59.38 2.30
N THR A 557 -20.07 -58.93 3.39
CA THR A 557 -20.30 -59.47 4.75
C THR A 557 -21.61 -58.96 5.35
N THR A 558 -22.25 -59.88 6.06
CA THR A 558 -23.56 -59.87 6.71
C THR A 558 -23.88 -58.70 7.64
N THR A 559 -25.13 -58.24 7.53
CA THR A 559 -25.88 -57.32 8.38
C THR A 559 -25.92 -57.74 9.85
N VAL A 560 -25.64 -56.80 10.77
CA VAL A 560 -25.96 -56.90 12.20
C VAL A 560 -27.19 -56.02 12.48
N ALA A 561 -28.21 -56.59 13.11
CA ALA A 561 -29.48 -55.95 13.42
C ALA A 561 -29.37 -54.88 14.54
N PRO A 562 -30.19 -53.82 14.55
CA PRO A 562 -30.21 -52.83 15.61
C PRO A 562 -31.02 -53.29 16.83
N THR A 563 -30.43 -53.22 18.02
CA THR A 563 -31.08 -53.46 19.31
C THR A 563 -31.91 -52.22 19.71
N THR A 564 -33.20 -52.43 19.95
CA THR A 564 -34.15 -51.44 20.46
C THR A 564 -34.02 -51.26 21.97
N THR A 565 -33.85 -50.02 22.45
CA THR A 565 -33.94 -49.64 23.87
C THR A 565 -35.35 -49.08 24.14
N PRO A 566 -36.09 -49.55 25.17
CA PRO A 566 -37.41 -49.01 25.50
C PRO A 566 -37.33 -47.65 26.23
N PRO A 567 -38.39 -46.82 26.16
CA PRO A 567 -38.43 -45.50 26.79
C PRO A 567 -38.65 -45.59 28.30
N VAL A 568 -37.95 -44.73 29.04
CA VAL A 568 -38.14 -44.52 30.48
C VAL A 568 -39.29 -43.54 30.68
N THR A 569 -40.37 -44.03 31.28
CA THR A 569 -41.47 -43.21 31.81
C THR A 569 -41.04 -42.63 33.16
N THR A 570 -41.03 -41.29 33.30
CA THR A 570 -40.91 -40.64 34.61
C THR A 570 -42.22 -39.93 34.92
N THR A 571 -42.93 -40.50 35.89
CA THR A 571 -44.18 -40.02 36.45
C THR A 571 -43.93 -38.79 37.32
N ILE A 572 -44.72 -37.74 37.09
CA ILE A 572 -44.84 -36.56 37.94
C ILE A 572 -45.55 -36.98 39.23
N SER A 573 -44.99 -36.64 40.40
CA SER A 573 -45.71 -36.63 41.66
C SER A 573 -45.38 -35.33 42.39
N GLY A 574 -46.41 -34.55 42.70
CA GLY A 574 -46.29 -33.30 43.42
C GLY A 574 -46.13 -33.50 44.93
N HIS A 575 -45.50 -32.52 45.56
CA HIS A 575 -45.93 -31.87 46.79
C HIS A 575 -45.28 -30.49 46.91
#